data_AF-A0A5M6D9Y2-F1
#
_entry.id   AF-A0A5M6D9Y2-F1
#
_cell.length_a   1.000
_cell.length_b   1.000
_cell.length_c   1.000
_cell.angle_alpha   90.00
_cell.angle_beta   90.00
_cell.angle_gamma   90.00
#
_symmetry.space_group_name_H-M   'P 1'
#
loop_
_entity.id
_entity.type
_entity.pdbx_description
1 polymer ?
#
loop_
_entity_poly.entity_id
_entity_poly.type
_entity_poly.pdbx_seq_one_letter_code
_entity_poly.pdbx_strand_id
1 'polypeptide(L)' 'MTDIQLFSQISSLPPDLKKEVSDFVEFLKQKEKSKKEIKERQFGYAKGFFEMAPDFDEPLEDFKE' A
#
# COMPACT_ATOMS: atom_id res chain seq x y z
N MET A 1 0.93 19.93 -17.14
CA MET A 1 0.08 20.98 -16.56
C MET A 1 0.88 21.64 -15.46
N THR A 2 1.06 22.96 -15.50
CA THR A 2 1.78 23.68 -14.43
C THR A 2 0.84 23.99 -13.28
N ASP A 3 1.37 24.23 -12.08
CA ASP A 3 0.55 24.55 -10.89
C ASP A 3 -0.33 25.79 -11.12
N ILE A 4 0.20 26.77 -11.87
CA ILE A 4 -0.51 28.00 -12.24
C ILE A 4 -1.71 27.69 -13.15
N GLN A 5 -1.55 26.80 -14.14
CA GLN A 5 -2.64 26.41 -15.04
C GLN A 5 -3.75 25.67 -14.27
N LEU A 6 -3.38 24.79 -13.33
CA LEU A 6 -4.32 24.08 -12.48
C LEU A 6 -5.09 25.02 -11.56
N PHE A 7 -4.40 25.96 -10.90
CA PHE A 7 -5.03 26.96 -10.04
C PHE A 7 -6.03 27.83 -10.82
N SER A 8 -5.68 28.23 -12.04
CA SER A 8 -6.58 29.01 -12.91
C SER A 8 -7.87 28.24 -13.24
N GLN A 9 -7.75 26.95 -13.56
CA GLN A 9 -8.91 26.11 -13.84
C GLN A 9 -9.78 25.85 -12.60
N ILE A 10 -9.19 25.64 -11.42
CA ILE A 10 -9.95 25.48 -10.18
C ILE A 10 -10.63 26.80 -9.81
N SER A 11 -9.96 27.93 -10.04
CA SER A 11 -10.48 29.26 -9.71
C SER A 11 -11.69 29.65 -10.56
N SER A 12 -11.79 29.17 -11.81
CA SER A 12 -12.92 29.44 -12.70
C SER A 12 -14.17 28.61 -12.39
N LEU A 13 -14.09 27.62 -11.50
CA LEU A 13 -15.24 26.79 -11.13
C LEU A 13 -16.24 27.54 -10.22
N PRO A 14 -17.54 27.20 -10.31
CA PRO A 14 -18.55 27.60 -9.33
C PRO A 14 -18.23 27.10 -7.91
N PRO A 15 -18.79 27.73 -6.86
CA PRO A 15 -18.52 27.36 -5.46
C PRO A 15 -18.78 25.87 -5.15
N ASP A 16 -19.85 25.31 -5.72
CA ASP A 16 -20.24 23.92 -5.48
C ASP A 16 -19.20 22.94 -6.03
N LEU A 17 -18.67 23.21 -7.23
CA LEU A 17 -17.63 22.37 -7.85
C LEU A 17 -16.27 22.56 -7.19
N LYS A 18 -15.97 23.74 -6.65
CA LYS A 18 -14.76 23.95 -5.83
C LYS A 18 -14.78 23.09 -4.57
N LYS A 19 -15.95 22.89 -3.97
CA LYS A 19 -16.12 21.99 -2.83
C LYS A 19 -15.81 20.55 -3.21
N GLU A 20 -16.35 20.07 -4.34
CA GLU A 20 -16.07 18.73 -4.84
C GLU A 20 -14.56 18.52 -5.14
N VAL A 21 -13.89 19.52 -5.70
CA VAL A 21 -12.43 19.49 -5.89
C VAL A 21 -11.69 19.39 -4.55
N SER A 22 -12.13 20.14 -3.53
CA SER A 22 -11.55 20.07 -2.19
C SER A 22 -11.69 18.66 -1.59
N ASP A 23 -12.89 18.09 -1.66
CA ASP A 23 -13.18 16.74 -1.17
C ASP A 23 -12.33 15.69 -1.93
N PHE A 24 -12.15 15.87 -3.23
CA PHE A 24 -11.30 14.99 -4.04
C PHE A 24 -9.81 15.10 -3.66
N VAL A 25 -9.32 16.30 -3.37
CA VAL A 25 -7.95 16.50 -2.89
C VAL A 25 -7.73 15.81 -1.54
N GLU A 26 -8.70 15.88 -0.63
CA GLU A 26 -8.65 15.13 0.63
C GLU A 26 -8.63 13.62 0.41
N PHE A 27 -9.48 13.11 -0.50
CA PHE A 27 -9.47 11.71 -0.90
C PHE A 27 -8.11 11.27 -1.45
N LEU A 28 -7.48 12.07 -2.33
CA LEU A 28 -6.16 11.76 -2.88
C LEU A 28 -5.08 11.71 -1.79
N LYS A 29 -5.11 12.63 -0.82
CA LYS A 29 -4.20 12.63 0.35
C LYS A 29 -4.40 11.37 1.21
N GLN A 30 -5.64 10.95 1.43
CA GLN A 30 -5.94 9.73 2.18
C GLN A 30 -5.48 8.48 1.40
N LYS A 31 -5.71 8.45 0.10
CA LYS A 31 -5.28 7.35 -0.79
C LYS A 31 -3.77 7.19 -0.79
N GLU A 32 -3.01 8.28 -0.79
CA GLU A 32 -1.56 8.24 -0.67
C GLU A 32 -1.10 7.61 0.66
N LYS A 33 -1.74 8.00 1.77
CA LYS A 33 -1.45 7.41 3.10
C LYS A 33 -1.77 5.91 3.15
N SER A 34 -2.89 5.49 2.56
CA SER A 34 -3.33 4.08 2.57
C SER A 34 -2.39 3.13 1.81
N LYS A 35 -1.62 3.62 0.83
CA LYS A 35 -0.67 2.79 0.08
C LYS A 35 0.56 2.37 0.91
N LYS A 36 0.76 2.96 2.09
CA LYS A 36 1.96 2.73 2.92
C LYS A 36 1.76 1.76 4.08
N GLU A 37 0.58 1.16 4.24
CA GLU A 37 0.41 0.11 5.26
C GLU A 37 0.96 -1.21 4.72
N ILE A 38 2.25 -1.45 4.96
CA ILE A 38 2.77 -2.82 5.00
C ILE A 38 1.93 -3.51 6.08
N LYS A 39 1.05 -4.42 5.67
CA LYS A 39 0.25 -5.20 6.62
C LYS A 39 1.21 -5.84 7.62
N GLU A 40 0.96 -5.61 8.91
CA GLU A 40 1.73 -6.27 9.95
C GLU A 40 1.67 -7.78 9.73
N ARG A 41 2.83 -8.45 9.89
CA ARG A 41 2.90 -9.90 9.74
C ARG A 41 2.02 -10.52 10.83
N GLN A 42 0.97 -11.22 10.42
CA GLN A 42 0.11 -11.93 11.35
C GLN A 42 0.76 -13.24 11.77
N PHE A 43 0.86 -13.48 13.08
CA PHE A 43 1.33 -14.76 13.60
C PHE A 43 0.49 -15.91 13.04
N GLY A 44 1.15 -16.97 12.56
CA GLY A 44 0.46 -18.13 12.00
C GLY A 44 -0.14 -17.94 10.60
N TYR A 45 0.17 -16.86 9.88
CA TYR A 45 -0.33 -16.62 8.52
C TYR A 45 -0.07 -17.78 7.54
N ALA A 46 1.02 -18.52 7.72
CA ALA A 46 1.39 -19.69 6.93
C ALA A 46 1.20 -21.02 7.66
N LYS A 47 0.44 -21.05 8.76
CA LYS A 47 0.21 -22.28 9.53
C LYS A 47 -0.52 -23.30 8.66
N GLY A 48 0.09 -24.46 8.44
CA GLY A 48 -0.44 -25.53 7.58
C GLY A 48 -0.21 -25.31 6.08
N PHE A 49 0.58 -24.31 5.68
CA PHE A 49 0.92 -24.10 4.26
C PHE A 49 1.93 -25.12 3.73
N PHE A 50 2.75 -25.70 4.62
CA PHE A 50 3.73 -26.72 4.30
C PHE A 50 3.74 -27.78 5.40
N GLU A 51 4.02 -29.01 4.98
CA GLU A 51 4.28 -30.13 5.87
C GLU A 51 5.80 -30.24 6.04
N MET A 52 6.25 -30.40 7.28
CA MET A 52 7.66 -30.61 7.58
C MET A 52 8.01 -32.06 7.29
N ALA A 53 9.05 -32.29 6.50
CA ALA A 53 9.54 -33.63 6.24
C ALA A 53 10.14 -34.24 7.52
N PRO A 54 10.09 -35.58 7.70
CA PRO A 54 10.60 -36.24 8.91
C PRO A 54 12.10 -36.03 9.16
N ASP A 55 12.85 -35.71 8.11
CA ASP A 55 14.30 -35.51 8.06
C ASP A 55 14.72 -34.03 8.12
N PHE A 56 13.81 -33.10 8.45
CA PHE A 56 14.10 -31.66 8.47
C PHE A 56 15.29 -31.27 9.36
N ASP A 57 15.48 -31.97 10.47
CA ASP A 57 16.57 -31.74 11.41
C ASP A 57 17.87 -32.47 11.01
N GLU A 58 17.85 -33.30 9.97
CA GLU A 58 19.04 -34.00 9.51
C GLU A 58 20.01 -33.05 8.80
N PRO A 59 21.34 -33.25 8.96
CA PRO A 59 22.33 -32.41 8.31
C PRO A 59 22.26 -32.56 6.79
N LEU A 60 22.24 -31.42 6.09
CA LEU A 60 22.37 -31.38 4.64
C LEU A 60 23.71 -32.00 4.23
N GLU A 61 23.67 -32.92 3.27
CA GLU A 61 24.87 -33.61 2.75
C GLU A 61 25.96 -32.63 2.30
N ASP A 62 25.55 -31.50 1.69
CA ASP A 62 26.44 -30.44 1.19
C ASP A 62 27.22 -29.70 2.30
N PHE A 63 26.88 -29.91 3.57
CA PHE A 63 27.50 -29.27 4.74
C PHE A 63 28.31 -30.24 5.61
N LYS A 64 28.58 -31.46 5.13
CA LYS A 64 29.32 -32.50 5.87
C LYS A 64 30.85 -32.45 5.70
N GLU A 65 31.41 -31.30 5.33
CA GLU A 65 32.86 -31.06 5.19
C GLU A 65 33.38 -29.96 6.13
#